data_AF-A0AAN8WA45-F1
#
_entry.id   AF-A0AAN8WA45-F1
#
_cell.length_a   1.000
_cell.length_b   1.000
_cell.length_c   1.000
_cell.angle_alpha   90.00
_cell.angle_beta   90.00
_cell.angle_gamma   90.00
#
_symmetry.space_group_name_H-M   'P 1'
#
loop_
_entity.id
_entity.type
_entity.pdbx_description
1 polymer ?
#
loop_
_entity_poly.entity_id
_entity_poly.type
_entity_poly.pdbx_seq_one_letter_code
_entity_poly.pdbx_strand_id
1 'polypeptide(L)'
;MAMVMNASVITLCPNKSLLLPSSFPSSLATISRVSTECFSCALPSDGKRRCLITPFALKKSCEVGEQDSEDVREQSEKLLYSFSPLPLFLFAALPGAGTVRSLFGPFVELVKSWNLPDWLVHWGHPGNMEEKAKAKDLHPKLLGGMFFFFALGATGGITSLLTSDRPIFESPHAVTGFIGLALLTIQTILPSLFEMDTFLFTSESVNEGHPDKLCDQVSDAILDACLEQDPDSKVACETCTKTNMVMVFGEITTKAKVNYEKIVRDTCRGIGFTSADVGLDADNCKVLVNIEQQSPDIAQGVHGHLTKKPEEIGAGDQGHMFGYATDETPEFMPLTHVLATQIGAKLTEVRKNGTCPWVRPDGKTQVTVEYRNDNGAMVPLRVHTVLISTQHDETVTNEQIAHDLKDHVIKPVVPAKYLDDKTIFHLNPSGRFVIGGPHGDAGLTGRKIIIDTYGGWGAHGGGAFSGKDPTKVDRSGAYIARQAAKSVVASGLARRCLVQVSYAIGVPEPLSVFVDTYKTGKIPDKDILALIKENFDFRPGMISINLDLKRGGKFRFQKTAAYGHFGRDDPDFTWEVVKPLKPKA
;
A
#
# COMPACT_ATOMS: atom_id res chain seq x y z
N MET A 1 27.56 -10.69 3.54
CA MET A 1 28.31 -11.38 4.61
C MET A 1 27.83 -10.79 5.93
N ALA A 2 27.59 -11.61 6.97
CA ALA A 2 26.64 -11.34 8.08
C ALA A 2 25.19 -11.17 7.57
N MET A 3 24.24 -12.10 7.72
CA MET A 3 23.93 -13.08 8.78
C MET A 3 23.32 -12.44 10.03
N VAL A 4 21.99 -12.33 10.01
CA VAL A 4 21.14 -11.89 11.13
C VAL A 4 21.06 -13.04 12.15
N MET A 5 21.38 -12.75 13.42
CA MET A 5 21.10 -13.67 14.53
C MET A 5 19.86 -13.21 15.29
N ASN A 6 18.86 -14.09 15.37
CA ASN A 6 17.70 -13.92 16.25
C ASN A 6 18.14 -13.99 17.71
N ALA A 7 17.87 -12.93 18.48
CA ALA A 7 18.02 -12.94 19.94
C ALA A 7 16.69 -13.39 20.58
N SER A 8 16.57 -14.70 20.83
CA SER A 8 15.52 -15.22 21.72
C SER A 8 15.92 -14.97 23.17
N VAL A 9 15.09 -14.26 23.93
CA VAL A 9 15.35 -13.97 25.36
C VAL A 9 15.18 -15.25 26.17
N ILE A 10 16.29 -15.81 26.66
CA ILE A 10 16.31 -16.91 27.62
C ILE A 10 16.54 -16.33 29.02
N THR A 11 15.53 -16.41 29.88
CA THR A 11 15.63 -16.00 31.28
C THR A 11 16.46 -17.01 32.07
N LEU A 12 17.70 -16.66 32.43
CA LEU A 12 18.53 -17.45 33.33
C LEU A 12 18.32 -17.00 34.79
N CYS A 13 17.91 -17.94 35.64
CA CYS A 13 17.72 -17.72 37.08
C CYS A 13 18.77 -18.52 37.88
N PRO A 14 19.59 -17.89 38.75
CA PRO A 14 20.60 -18.60 39.54
C PRO A 14 20.05 -19.16 40.87
N ASN A 15 20.28 -20.45 41.08
CA ASN A 15 20.28 -21.15 42.38
C ASN A 15 21.30 -20.51 43.36
N LYS A 16 21.30 -20.66 44.70
CA LYS A 16 20.53 -21.44 45.70
C LYS A 16 20.92 -20.95 47.11
N SER A 17 20.05 -21.06 48.13
CA SER A 17 20.37 -21.74 49.43
C SER A 17 19.27 -21.66 50.52
N LEU A 18 18.99 -22.81 51.14
CA LEU A 18 18.56 -23.06 52.55
C LEU A 18 17.39 -22.21 53.14
N LEU A 19 16.21 -22.77 53.45
CA LEU A 19 15.93 -23.71 54.56
C LEU A 19 14.55 -24.42 54.43
N LEU A 20 14.40 -25.60 55.03
CA LEU A 20 13.14 -26.36 55.27
C LEU A 20 12.89 -26.43 56.80
N PRO A 21 11.64 -26.46 57.31
CA PRO A 21 10.67 -27.60 57.21
C PRO A 21 9.18 -27.16 56.97
N SER A 22 8.12 -28.00 56.85
CA SER A 22 7.92 -29.42 56.46
C SER A 22 6.40 -29.74 56.30
N SER A 23 6.03 -31.04 56.23
CA SER A 23 4.68 -31.68 56.38
C SER A 23 3.73 -31.81 55.16
N PHE A 24 3.76 -33.02 54.56
CA PHE A 24 2.70 -33.91 53.99
C PHE A 24 1.29 -33.40 53.54
N PRO A 25 0.53 -34.18 52.70
CA PRO A 25 0.88 -35.37 51.90
C PRO A 25 0.47 -35.32 50.41
N SER A 26 0.82 -36.37 49.67
CA SER A 26 0.62 -36.61 48.23
C SER A 26 -0.75 -37.20 47.82
N SER A 27 -1.20 -36.98 46.57
CA SER A 27 -1.89 -38.01 45.76
C SER A 27 -1.91 -37.70 44.24
N LEU A 28 -1.84 -38.76 43.41
CA LEU A 28 -2.11 -38.85 41.95
C LEU A 28 -1.14 -38.08 41.02
N ALA A 29 -0.30 -38.72 40.18
CA ALA A 29 -0.57 -39.62 39.03
C ALA A 29 -1.37 -38.91 37.90
N THR A 30 -0.97 -38.90 36.62
CA THR A 30 -0.36 -40.01 35.84
C THR A 30 0.56 -39.53 34.68
N ILE A 31 1.46 -40.43 34.26
CA ILE A 31 2.42 -40.38 33.13
C ILE A 31 1.67 -40.32 31.76
N SER A 32 2.10 -39.62 30.70
CA SER A 32 3.06 -40.17 29.72
C SER A 32 3.62 -39.19 28.67
N ARG A 33 4.92 -39.31 28.40
CA ARG A 33 5.54 -39.01 27.08
C ARG A 33 5.14 -40.10 26.06
N VAL A 34 5.28 -39.85 24.75
CA VAL A 34 6.16 -40.59 23.79
C VAL A 34 5.77 -40.35 22.31
N SER A 35 6.81 -40.33 21.46
CA SER A 35 6.90 -40.54 19.98
C SER A 35 6.06 -39.70 18.99
N THR A 36 6.80 -38.91 18.22
CA THR A 36 6.68 -38.84 16.75
C THR A 36 7.13 -40.16 16.10
N GLU A 37 6.35 -40.74 15.17
CA GLU A 37 6.79 -41.23 13.83
C GLU A 37 5.69 -41.98 13.05
N CYS A 38 5.85 -42.05 11.72
CA CYS A 38 5.17 -42.90 10.72
C CYS A 38 3.66 -42.70 10.43
N PHE A 39 3.31 -42.35 9.18
CA PHE A 39 2.95 -43.35 8.15
C PHE A 39 3.00 -42.77 6.71
N SER A 40 2.96 -43.65 5.71
CA SER A 40 3.28 -43.38 4.30
C SER A 40 2.15 -43.75 3.32
N CYS A 41 2.14 -43.09 2.16
CA CYS A 41 1.58 -43.46 0.84
C CYS A 41 0.33 -44.36 0.69
N ALA A 42 -0.63 -43.90 -0.12
CA ALA A 42 -1.48 -44.76 -0.96
C ALA A 42 -1.94 -44.06 -2.25
N LEU A 43 -1.71 -44.71 -3.40
CA LEU A 43 -2.45 -44.51 -4.66
C LEU A 43 -3.49 -45.64 -4.79
N PRO A 44 -4.49 -45.49 -5.68
CA PRO A 44 -4.65 -46.56 -6.67
C PRO A 44 -4.93 -46.06 -8.10
N SER A 45 -4.74 -46.96 -9.05
CA SER A 45 -4.86 -46.76 -10.50
C SER A 45 -5.97 -47.62 -11.10
N ASP A 46 -6.75 -47.07 -12.03
CA ASP A 46 -7.37 -47.77 -13.19
C ASP A 46 -8.07 -46.71 -14.08
N GLY A 47 -8.21 -46.84 -15.40
CA GLY A 47 -7.76 -47.93 -16.27
C GLY A 47 -8.67 -48.21 -17.47
N LYS A 48 -8.95 -47.24 -18.37
CA LYS A 48 -9.54 -47.51 -19.71
C LYS A 48 -9.42 -46.35 -20.72
N ARG A 49 -9.14 -46.69 -21.99
CA ARG A 49 -9.09 -45.78 -23.16
C ARG A 49 -10.38 -45.87 -23.98
N ARG A 50 -10.76 -44.79 -24.67
CA ARG A 50 -10.98 -44.76 -26.14
C ARG A 50 -11.26 -43.33 -26.66
N CYS A 51 -10.70 -43.00 -27.82
CA CYS A 51 -10.95 -41.76 -28.56
C CYS A 51 -12.29 -41.79 -29.30
N LEU A 52 -12.81 -40.62 -29.71
CA LEU A 52 -13.36 -40.41 -31.07
C LEU A 52 -13.68 -38.92 -31.37
N ILE A 53 -13.75 -38.62 -32.66
CA ILE A 53 -14.26 -37.42 -33.37
C ILE A 53 -13.29 -36.24 -33.61
N THR A 54 -13.08 -36.00 -34.91
CA THR A 54 -12.33 -34.93 -35.61
C THR A 54 -13.31 -33.90 -36.24
N PRO A 55 -12.84 -32.77 -36.82
CA PRO A 55 -13.59 -31.50 -36.77
C PRO A 55 -14.50 -31.22 -37.98
N PHE A 56 -15.29 -30.14 -37.88
CA PHE A 56 -15.89 -29.46 -39.04
C PHE A 56 -15.62 -27.95 -39.00
N ALA A 57 -15.34 -27.37 -40.16
CA ALA A 57 -15.04 -25.96 -40.33
C ALA A 57 -16.30 -25.16 -40.73
N LEU A 58 -16.29 -23.84 -40.47
CA LEU A 58 -17.10 -22.89 -41.24
C LEU A 58 -16.42 -21.51 -41.28
N LYS A 59 -16.36 -20.93 -42.48
CA LYS A 59 -15.65 -19.70 -42.82
C LYS A 59 -16.65 -18.75 -43.50
N LYS A 60 -16.84 -17.53 -42.96
CA LYS A 60 -17.44 -16.34 -43.60
C LYS A 60 -17.01 -15.11 -42.78
N SER A 61 -16.16 -14.19 -43.26
CA SER A 61 -16.30 -13.24 -44.38
C SER A 61 -17.17 -12.03 -44.04
N CYS A 62 -16.53 -10.87 -43.80
CA CYS A 62 -17.03 -9.54 -44.17
C CYS A 62 -15.84 -8.57 -44.21
N GLU A 63 -15.69 -7.86 -45.33
CA GLU A 63 -14.78 -6.73 -45.51
C GLU A 63 -15.55 -5.40 -45.32
N VAL A 64 -14.81 -4.29 -45.49
CA VAL A 64 -15.24 -2.88 -45.70
C VAL A 64 -15.21 -2.00 -44.45
N GLY A 65 -14.45 -0.90 -44.54
CA GLY A 65 -14.46 0.22 -43.58
C GLY A 65 -13.11 0.90 -43.43
N GLU A 66 -12.70 1.70 -44.43
CA GLU A 66 -11.44 2.45 -44.42
C GLU A 66 -11.52 3.77 -43.62
N GLN A 67 -10.34 4.18 -43.14
CA GLN A 67 -9.85 5.56 -42.97
C GLN A 67 -9.99 6.38 -41.66
N ASP A 68 -8.79 6.87 -41.28
CA ASP A 68 -8.41 8.15 -40.66
C ASP A 68 -8.90 8.45 -39.22
N SER A 69 -8.02 8.50 -38.21
CA SER A 69 -6.85 9.39 -38.16
C SER A 69 -6.04 9.19 -36.86
N GLU A 70 -4.72 9.42 -36.90
CA GLU A 70 -3.86 10.06 -35.86
C GLU A 70 -2.36 9.84 -36.18
N ASP A 71 -1.87 10.56 -37.21
CA ASP A 71 -0.45 10.83 -37.35
C ASP A 71 -0.05 11.90 -36.32
N VAL A 72 1.11 11.72 -35.66
CA VAL A 72 1.85 12.59 -34.68
C VAL A 72 2.55 11.76 -33.59
N ARG A 73 2.12 10.52 -33.30
CA ARG A 73 2.76 9.67 -32.27
C ARG A 73 3.72 8.59 -32.80
N GLU A 74 4.01 8.61 -34.10
CA GLU A 74 4.67 7.49 -34.81
C GLU A 74 6.17 7.67 -35.13
N GLN A 75 6.83 8.73 -34.62
CA GLN A 75 8.25 9.02 -34.94
C GLN A 75 9.27 8.66 -33.85
N SER A 76 8.86 8.34 -32.62
CA SER A 76 9.77 7.88 -31.56
C SER A 76 9.88 6.36 -31.42
N GLU A 77 8.90 5.59 -31.88
CA GLU A 77 8.92 4.12 -31.80
C GLU A 77 9.54 3.45 -33.05
N LYS A 78 9.55 4.13 -34.20
CA LYS A 78 10.05 3.57 -35.47
C LYS A 78 11.56 3.29 -35.53
N LEU A 79 12.37 3.82 -34.59
CA LEU A 79 13.82 3.60 -34.58
C LEU A 79 14.28 2.33 -33.83
N LEU A 80 13.40 1.68 -33.06
CA LEU A 80 13.78 0.57 -32.16
C LEU A 80 13.36 -0.83 -32.64
N TYR A 81 12.63 -0.94 -33.77
CA TYR A 81 12.10 -2.22 -34.26
C TYR A 81 12.46 -2.58 -35.72
N SER A 82 13.38 -1.86 -36.36
CA SER A 82 13.78 -2.11 -37.76
C SER A 82 15.05 -2.96 -37.91
N PHE A 83 15.07 -4.18 -37.37
CA PHE A 83 16.08 -5.19 -37.72
C PHE A 83 15.43 -6.53 -38.07
N SER A 84 15.05 -6.67 -39.34
CA SER A 84 14.57 -7.91 -39.93
C SER A 84 15.65 -9.01 -39.91
N PRO A 85 15.29 -10.31 -39.75
CA PRO A 85 16.19 -11.44 -39.92
C PRO A 85 16.55 -11.72 -41.39
N LEU A 86 16.72 -10.68 -42.20
CA LEU A 86 17.17 -10.76 -43.61
C LEU A 86 18.49 -11.53 -43.82
N PRO A 87 19.47 -11.59 -42.88
CA PRO A 87 20.68 -12.39 -43.05
C PRO A 87 20.44 -13.90 -43.22
N LEU A 88 19.31 -14.43 -42.73
CA LEU A 88 19.01 -15.86 -42.77
C LEU A 88 18.62 -16.37 -44.18
N PHE A 89 18.05 -15.52 -45.03
CA PHE A 89 17.63 -15.93 -46.38
C PHE A 89 18.73 -15.73 -47.45
N LEU A 90 19.64 -14.78 -47.24
CA LEU A 90 20.64 -14.38 -48.26
C LEU A 90 21.76 -15.41 -48.51
N PHE A 91 21.97 -16.37 -47.61
CA PHE A 91 22.99 -17.43 -47.78
C PHE A 91 22.49 -18.73 -48.43
N ALA A 92 21.18 -18.89 -48.66
CA ALA A 92 20.62 -20.08 -49.31
C ALA A 92 20.84 -20.12 -50.83
N ALA A 93 21.35 -19.04 -51.44
CA ALA A 93 21.41 -18.84 -52.89
C ALA A 93 22.84 -18.87 -53.49
N LEU A 94 23.87 -19.21 -52.72
CA LEU A 94 25.26 -19.29 -53.22
C LEU A 94 25.60 -20.71 -53.73
N PRO A 95 25.92 -20.88 -55.03
CA PRO A 95 26.31 -22.19 -55.57
C PRO A 95 27.81 -22.45 -55.31
N GLY A 96 28.11 -23.49 -54.52
CA GLY A 96 29.44 -24.13 -54.51
C GLY A 96 30.16 -24.20 -53.17
N ALA A 97 29.75 -25.12 -52.29
CA ALA A 97 30.64 -25.76 -51.30
C ALA A 97 29.97 -27.03 -50.72
N GLY A 98 30.30 -28.21 -51.26
CA GLY A 98 29.73 -29.49 -50.78
C GLY A 98 30.01 -29.76 -49.29
N THR A 99 31.13 -29.26 -48.77
CA THR A 99 31.61 -29.42 -47.39
C THR A 99 30.79 -28.65 -46.35
N VAL A 100 30.12 -27.54 -46.74
CA VAL A 100 29.28 -26.75 -45.82
C VAL A 100 27.97 -27.48 -45.52
N ARG A 101 27.46 -28.26 -46.48
CA ARG A 101 26.15 -28.92 -46.37
C ARG A 101 26.12 -30.08 -45.36
N SER A 102 27.26 -30.74 -45.11
CA SER A 102 27.36 -31.82 -44.11
C SER A 102 27.44 -31.31 -42.67
N LEU A 103 28.13 -30.19 -42.43
CA LEU A 103 28.24 -29.54 -41.12
C LEU A 103 26.92 -28.89 -40.67
N PHE A 104 26.19 -28.25 -41.58
CA PHE A 104 24.93 -27.56 -41.25
C PHE A 104 23.67 -28.41 -41.44
N GLY A 105 23.75 -29.60 -42.04
CA GLY A 105 22.60 -30.51 -42.24
C GLY A 105 21.80 -30.81 -40.95
N PRO A 106 22.46 -31.25 -39.85
CA PRO A 106 21.77 -31.48 -38.58
C PRO A 106 21.15 -30.23 -37.97
N PHE A 107 21.75 -29.05 -38.20
CA PHE A 107 21.21 -27.77 -37.72
C PHE A 107 19.99 -27.32 -38.52
N VAL A 108 19.97 -27.53 -39.83
CA VAL A 108 18.80 -27.27 -40.68
C VAL A 108 17.63 -28.16 -40.28
N GLU A 109 17.86 -29.44 -40.00
CA GLU A 109 16.80 -30.32 -39.48
C GLU A 109 16.37 -29.95 -38.04
N LEU A 110 17.30 -29.50 -37.19
CA LEU A 110 16.97 -28.97 -35.85
C LEU A 110 16.06 -27.73 -35.93
N VAL A 111 16.38 -26.76 -36.78
CA VAL A 111 15.56 -25.54 -36.95
C VAL A 111 14.19 -25.88 -37.55
N LYS A 112 14.10 -26.82 -38.51
CA LYS A 112 12.82 -27.34 -39.00
C LYS A 112 12.01 -28.03 -37.90
N SER A 113 12.67 -28.78 -37.00
CA SER A 113 12.01 -29.48 -35.88
C SER A 113 11.34 -28.53 -34.88
N TRP A 114 11.69 -27.24 -34.88
CA TRP A 114 11.06 -26.21 -34.04
C TRP A 114 9.69 -25.78 -34.54
N ASN A 115 9.26 -26.24 -35.73
CA ASN A 115 7.92 -26.05 -36.30
C ASN A 115 7.47 -24.57 -36.25
N LEU A 116 8.35 -23.68 -36.73
CA LEU A 116 8.21 -22.23 -36.65
C LEU A 116 6.93 -21.74 -37.35
N PRO A 117 6.07 -20.93 -36.72
CA PRO A 117 4.80 -20.50 -37.34
C PRO A 117 4.99 -19.42 -38.40
N ASP A 118 4.04 -19.35 -39.35
CA ASP A 118 4.08 -18.43 -40.50
C ASP A 118 4.22 -16.94 -40.14
N TRP A 119 3.78 -16.51 -38.95
CA TRP A 119 3.94 -15.12 -38.49
C TRP A 119 5.41 -14.67 -38.39
N LEU A 120 6.35 -15.61 -38.25
CA LEU A 120 7.79 -15.31 -38.21
C LEU A 120 8.31 -14.74 -39.54
N VAL A 121 7.58 -14.93 -40.65
CA VAL A 121 7.87 -14.37 -41.98
C VAL A 121 7.22 -12.99 -42.17
N HIS A 122 6.17 -12.67 -41.41
CA HIS A 122 5.33 -11.48 -41.56
C HIS A 122 5.46 -10.52 -40.37
N TRP A 123 6.69 -10.24 -39.94
CA TRP A 123 6.98 -9.34 -38.84
C TRP A 123 6.65 -7.88 -39.22
N GLY A 124 5.47 -7.40 -38.84
CA GLY A 124 5.02 -6.04 -39.17
C GLY A 124 3.58 -5.62 -38.79
N HIS A 125 2.67 -6.53 -38.41
CA HIS A 125 1.29 -6.15 -38.05
C HIS A 125 1.10 -5.89 -36.53
N PRO A 126 0.54 -4.74 -36.08
CA PRO A 126 0.48 -4.39 -34.66
C PRO A 126 -0.52 -5.17 -33.77
N GLY A 127 -1.29 -6.11 -34.31
CA GLY A 127 -2.60 -6.48 -33.77
C GLY A 127 -2.70 -7.55 -32.67
N ASN A 128 -1.66 -8.37 -32.41
CA ASN A 128 -1.85 -9.63 -31.68
C ASN A 128 -1.00 -9.78 -30.40
N MET A 129 -1.63 -9.66 -29.23
CA MET A 129 -0.96 -9.88 -27.92
C MET A 129 -0.61 -11.35 -27.66
N GLU A 130 -1.39 -12.30 -28.19
CA GLU A 130 -1.13 -13.73 -28.00
C GLU A 130 0.14 -14.19 -28.76
N GLU A 131 0.43 -13.57 -29.91
CA GLU A 131 1.66 -13.82 -30.67
C GLU A 131 2.87 -13.17 -29.99
N LYS A 132 2.72 -12.00 -29.35
CA LYS A 132 3.77 -11.40 -28.50
C LYS A 132 4.15 -12.31 -27.32
N ALA A 133 3.18 -12.99 -26.70
CA ALA A 133 3.44 -13.95 -25.63
C ALA A 133 4.22 -15.18 -26.15
N LYS A 134 3.77 -15.77 -27.26
CA LYS A 134 4.47 -16.90 -27.93
C LYS A 134 5.87 -16.51 -28.43
N ALA A 135 6.06 -15.26 -28.86
CA ALA A 135 7.36 -14.70 -29.21
C ALA A 135 8.29 -14.59 -28.00
N LYS A 136 7.79 -14.19 -26.82
CA LYS A 136 8.58 -14.10 -25.58
C LYS A 136 9.19 -15.45 -25.18
N ASP A 137 8.45 -16.54 -25.33
CA ASP A 137 8.92 -17.90 -25.02
C ASP A 137 9.86 -18.50 -26.10
N LEU A 138 9.74 -18.03 -27.35
CA LEU A 138 10.56 -18.50 -28.47
C LEU A 138 11.88 -17.72 -28.62
N HIS A 139 11.90 -16.44 -28.21
CA HIS A 139 13.03 -15.54 -28.32
C HIS A 139 14.33 -16.07 -27.66
N PRO A 140 14.33 -16.65 -26.44
CA PRO A 140 15.54 -17.25 -25.86
C PRO A 140 16.10 -18.43 -26.69
N LYS A 141 15.23 -19.22 -27.32
CA LYS A 141 15.63 -20.36 -28.15
C LYS A 141 16.23 -19.90 -29.48
N LEU A 142 15.64 -18.88 -30.10
CA LEU A 142 16.16 -18.24 -31.31
C LEU A 142 17.51 -17.55 -31.04
N LEU A 143 17.64 -16.80 -29.94
CA LEU A 143 18.91 -16.20 -29.51
C LEU A 143 19.99 -17.26 -29.29
N GLY A 144 19.67 -18.38 -28.62
CA GLY A 144 20.59 -19.49 -28.42
C GLY A 144 21.05 -20.14 -29.73
N GLY A 145 20.14 -20.33 -30.69
CA GLY A 145 20.46 -20.81 -32.03
C GLY A 145 21.36 -19.84 -32.82
N MET A 146 21.08 -18.54 -32.75
CA MET A 146 21.90 -17.50 -33.38
C MET A 146 23.30 -17.41 -32.74
N PHE A 147 23.40 -17.47 -31.41
CA PHE A 147 24.68 -17.49 -30.70
C PHE A 147 25.55 -18.68 -31.14
N PHE A 148 24.95 -19.88 -31.21
CA PHE A 148 25.64 -21.06 -31.72
C PHE A 148 26.11 -20.90 -33.18
N PHE A 149 25.26 -20.33 -34.04
CA PHE A 149 25.61 -20.06 -35.44
C PHE A 149 26.78 -19.07 -35.59
N PHE A 150 26.75 -17.93 -34.89
CA PHE A 150 27.85 -16.95 -34.96
C PHE A 150 29.13 -17.44 -34.27
N ALA A 151 29.03 -18.25 -33.21
CA ALA A 151 30.19 -18.91 -32.61
C ALA A 151 30.85 -19.93 -33.56
N LEU A 152 30.06 -20.72 -34.30
CA LEU A 152 30.55 -21.59 -35.38
C LEU A 152 31.17 -20.79 -36.54
N GLY A 153 30.54 -19.69 -36.95
CA GLY A 153 31.08 -18.78 -37.98
C GLY A 153 32.43 -18.17 -37.58
N ALA A 154 32.53 -17.68 -36.34
CA ALA A 154 33.76 -17.14 -35.78
C ALA A 154 34.87 -18.20 -35.70
N THR A 155 34.59 -19.38 -35.12
CA THR A 155 35.57 -20.46 -34.99
C THR A 155 36.00 -21.04 -36.34
N GLY A 156 35.08 -21.22 -37.29
CA GLY A 156 35.41 -21.62 -38.66
C GLY A 156 36.27 -20.58 -39.38
N GLY A 157 35.94 -19.29 -39.22
CA GLY A 157 36.74 -18.18 -39.73
C GLY A 157 38.17 -18.15 -39.16
N ILE A 158 38.30 -18.26 -37.83
CA ILE A 158 39.60 -18.31 -37.13
C ILE A 158 40.41 -19.53 -37.57
N THR A 159 39.80 -20.72 -37.67
CA THR A 159 40.49 -21.95 -38.09
C THR A 159 41.04 -21.81 -39.51
N SER A 160 40.26 -21.26 -40.44
CA SER A 160 40.70 -20.97 -41.81
C SER A 160 41.89 -20.01 -41.84
N LEU A 161 41.90 -18.99 -40.99
CA LEU A 161 42.98 -18.01 -40.89
C LEU A 161 44.27 -18.59 -40.29
N LEU A 162 44.16 -19.39 -39.23
CA LEU A 162 45.29 -20.09 -38.60
C LEU A 162 45.98 -21.06 -39.57
N THR A 163 45.25 -21.62 -40.54
CA THR A 163 45.83 -22.43 -41.63
C THR A 163 46.38 -21.62 -42.81
N SER A 164 46.16 -20.30 -42.84
CA SER A 164 46.48 -19.42 -43.98
C SER A 164 47.49 -18.30 -43.66
N ASP A 165 47.93 -18.20 -42.39
CA ASP A 165 48.89 -17.21 -41.88
C ASP A 165 48.48 -15.74 -42.12
N ARG A 166 47.17 -15.44 -42.05
CA ARG A 166 46.60 -14.11 -42.28
C ARG A 166 46.01 -13.45 -41.03
N PRO A 167 45.97 -12.11 -40.94
CA PRO A 167 45.35 -11.38 -39.84
C PRO A 167 43.86 -11.73 -39.65
N ILE A 168 43.41 -11.81 -38.39
CA ILE A 168 42.05 -12.30 -38.06
C ILE A 168 40.94 -11.43 -38.67
N PHE A 169 41.19 -10.14 -38.88
CA PHE A 169 40.23 -9.20 -39.46
C PHE A 169 40.07 -9.32 -41.00
N GLU A 170 40.91 -10.11 -41.68
CA GLU A 170 40.78 -10.35 -43.13
C GLU A 170 39.76 -11.43 -43.50
N SER A 171 39.26 -12.21 -42.53
CA SER A 171 38.20 -13.19 -42.79
C SER A 171 36.81 -12.58 -42.61
N PRO A 172 35.98 -12.48 -43.66
CA PRO A 172 34.60 -12.03 -43.53
C PRO A 172 33.80 -12.89 -42.54
N HIS A 173 34.14 -14.18 -42.41
CA HIS A 173 33.47 -15.11 -41.50
C HIS A 173 33.83 -14.87 -40.04
N ALA A 174 35.10 -14.55 -39.75
CA ALA A 174 35.51 -14.15 -38.40
C ALA A 174 34.89 -12.80 -38.01
N VAL A 175 34.95 -11.81 -38.90
CA VAL A 175 34.39 -10.46 -38.66
C VAL A 175 32.87 -10.52 -38.45
N THR A 176 32.12 -11.21 -39.31
CA THR A 176 30.67 -11.38 -39.14
C THR A 176 30.31 -12.20 -37.90
N GLY A 177 31.09 -13.24 -37.57
CA GLY A 177 30.96 -14.00 -36.32
C GLY A 177 31.10 -13.12 -35.08
N PHE A 178 32.16 -12.31 -34.99
CA PHE A 178 32.40 -11.41 -33.86
C PHE A 178 31.37 -10.28 -33.75
N ILE A 179 30.99 -9.66 -34.87
CA ILE A 179 29.93 -8.61 -34.88
C ILE A 179 28.59 -9.21 -34.45
N GLY A 180 28.23 -10.41 -34.94
CA GLY A 180 27.01 -11.10 -34.54
C GLY A 180 26.98 -11.42 -33.05
N LEU A 181 28.08 -11.93 -32.49
CA LEU A 181 28.21 -12.19 -31.05
C LEU A 181 28.13 -10.90 -30.20
N ALA A 182 28.74 -9.80 -30.66
CA ALA A 182 28.66 -8.51 -29.98
C ALA A 182 27.22 -7.96 -29.97
N LEU A 183 26.52 -7.99 -31.11
CA LEU A 183 25.12 -7.58 -31.21
C LEU A 183 24.19 -8.46 -30.37
N LEU A 184 24.40 -9.78 -30.34
CA LEU A 184 23.68 -10.70 -29.45
C LEU A 184 23.91 -10.41 -27.96
N THR A 185 25.14 -10.04 -27.59
CA THR A 185 25.49 -9.66 -26.21
C THR A 185 24.79 -8.35 -25.82
N ILE A 186 24.77 -7.36 -26.73
CA ILE A 186 24.00 -6.13 -26.55
C ILE A 186 22.50 -6.45 -26.42
N GLN A 187 21.94 -7.27 -27.31
CA GLN A 187 20.51 -7.63 -27.33
C GLN A 187 20.05 -8.46 -26.12
N THR A 188 20.96 -9.17 -25.44
CA THR A 188 20.66 -9.92 -24.20
C THR A 188 20.79 -9.05 -22.95
N ILE A 189 21.67 -8.05 -22.96
CA ILE A 189 21.83 -7.09 -21.85
C ILE A 189 20.78 -5.97 -21.92
N LEU A 190 20.38 -5.53 -23.12
CA LEU A 190 19.42 -4.44 -23.33
C LEU A 190 18.11 -4.61 -22.55
N PRO A 191 17.44 -5.80 -22.57
CA PRO A 191 16.23 -6.01 -21.78
C PRO A 191 16.47 -5.82 -20.29
N SER A 192 17.57 -6.33 -19.73
CA SER A 192 17.91 -6.12 -18.31
C SER A 192 18.31 -4.68 -17.94
N LEU A 193 18.63 -3.84 -18.93
CA LEU A 193 18.79 -2.38 -18.75
C LEU A 193 17.45 -1.62 -18.78
N PHE A 194 16.35 -2.28 -19.22
CA PHE A 194 15.02 -1.67 -19.39
C PHE A 194 13.89 -2.41 -18.64
N GLU A 195 14.15 -3.56 -18.03
CA GLU A 195 13.21 -4.29 -17.17
C GLU A 195 13.13 -3.55 -15.83
N MET A 196 12.13 -2.67 -15.72
CA MET A 196 11.95 -1.82 -14.56
C MET A 196 11.29 -2.62 -13.44
N ASP A 197 12.03 -2.89 -12.36
CA ASP A 197 11.52 -3.57 -11.18
C ASP A 197 10.21 -2.96 -10.67
N THR A 198 9.15 -3.75 -10.67
CA THR A 198 7.88 -3.42 -10.02
C THR A 198 7.76 -4.12 -8.67
N PHE A 199 6.97 -3.55 -7.77
CA PHE A 199 6.67 -4.15 -6.48
C PHE A 199 5.20 -3.90 -6.10
N LEU A 200 4.66 -4.78 -5.26
CA LEU A 200 3.31 -4.63 -4.73
C LEU A 200 3.36 -3.96 -3.36
N PHE A 201 2.52 -2.95 -3.13
CA PHE A 201 2.28 -2.37 -1.81
C PHE A 201 0.79 -2.39 -1.51
N THR A 202 0.43 -2.59 -0.25
CA THR A 202 -0.95 -2.74 0.20
C THR A 202 -1.27 -1.80 1.35
N SER A 203 -2.43 -1.14 1.29
CA SER A 203 -3.00 -0.40 2.41
C SER A 203 -4.44 -0.86 2.64
N GLU A 204 -4.86 -0.84 3.90
CA GLU A 204 -6.25 -1.07 4.31
C GLU A 204 -6.94 0.23 4.77
N SER A 205 -8.26 0.18 4.91
CA SER A 205 -9.10 1.15 5.59
C SER A 205 -10.34 0.46 6.18
N VAL A 206 -11.05 1.16 7.07
CA VAL A 206 -12.29 0.66 7.68
C VAL A 206 -13.35 1.75 7.74
N ASN A 207 -14.61 1.35 7.69
CA ASN A 207 -15.75 2.27 7.70
C ASN A 207 -16.02 2.84 9.10
N GLU A 208 -16.84 3.90 9.17
CA GLU A 208 -17.31 4.51 10.41
C GLU A 208 -17.99 3.54 11.41
N GLY A 209 -18.53 2.41 10.95
CA GLY A 209 -19.15 1.39 11.80
C GLY A 209 -18.20 0.33 12.34
N HIS A 210 -16.93 0.32 11.94
CA HIS A 210 -15.96 -0.59 12.54
C HIS A 210 -15.82 -0.29 14.04
N PRO A 211 -15.83 -1.28 14.95
CA PRO A 211 -15.94 -1.01 16.39
C PRO A 211 -14.79 -0.16 16.96
N ASP A 212 -13.55 -0.32 16.50
CA ASP A 212 -12.46 0.61 16.85
C ASP A 212 -12.72 2.05 16.35
N LYS A 213 -13.23 2.21 15.12
CA LYS A 213 -13.48 3.53 14.53
C LYS A 213 -14.72 4.22 15.12
N LEU A 214 -15.69 3.45 15.59
CA LEU A 214 -16.77 3.92 16.47
C LEU A 214 -16.17 4.53 17.76
N CYS A 215 -15.19 3.87 18.37
CA CYS A 215 -14.53 4.38 19.58
C CYS A 215 -13.78 5.69 19.30
N ASP A 216 -13.00 5.75 18.21
CA ASP A 216 -12.34 6.99 17.78
C ASP A 216 -13.33 8.16 17.58
N GLN A 217 -14.46 7.91 16.90
CA GLN A 217 -15.50 8.93 16.66
C GLN A 217 -16.20 9.38 17.94
N VAL A 218 -16.45 8.48 18.90
CA VAL A 218 -17.04 8.83 20.20
C VAL A 218 -16.05 9.67 21.03
N SER A 219 -14.78 9.24 21.09
CA SER A 219 -13.70 9.96 21.76
C SER A 219 -13.54 11.39 21.23
N ASP A 220 -13.55 11.59 19.91
CA ASP A 220 -13.45 12.93 19.32
C ASP A 220 -14.76 13.74 19.38
N ALA A 221 -15.94 13.11 19.40
CA ALA A 221 -17.20 13.82 19.65
C ALA A 221 -17.26 14.42 21.07
N ILE A 222 -16.70 13.71 22.06
CA ILE A 222 -16.55 14.22 23.42
C ILE A 222 -15.53 15.37 23.47
N LEU A 223 -14.42 15.26 22.74
CA LEU A 223 -13.45 16.35 22.60
C LEU A 223 -14.08 17.61 21.98
N ASP A 224 -14.79 17.48 20.86
CA ASP A 224 -15.48 18.59 20.18
C ASP A 224 -16.47 19.29 21.13
N ALA A 225 -17.24 18.54 21.91
CA ALA A 225 -18.20 19.06 22.88
C ALA A 225 -17.54 19.75 24.10
N CYS A 226 -16.34 19.32 24.49
CA CYS A 226 -15.53 20.02 25.51
C CYS A 226 -15.00 21.35 24.96
N LEU A 227 -14.38 21.33 23.78
CA LEU A 227 -13.77 22.51 23.16
C LEU A 227 -14.79 23.55 22.67
N GLU A 228 -16.02 23.15 22.38
CA GLU A 228 -17.11 24.08 22.01
C GLU A 228 -17.47 25.04 23.17
N GLN A 229 -17.39 24.57 24.41
CA GLN A 229 -17.72 25.34 25.60
C GLN A 229 -16.49 25.89 26.33
N ASP A 230 -15.36 25.18 26.29
CA ASP A 230 -14.10 25.55 26.94
C ASP A 230 -12.91 25.18 26.04
N PRO A 231 -12.43 26.10 25.19
CA PRO A 231 -11.27 25.88 24.30
C PRO A 231 -9.96 25.53 25.01
N ASP A 232 -9.88 25.73 26.33
CA ASP A 232 -8.75 25.35 27.17
C ASP A 232 -8.91 23.97 27.85
N SER A 233 -9.94 23.21 27.50
CA SER A 233 -10.15 21.84 27.98
C SER A 233 -8.87 20.99 27.83
N LYS A 234 -8.59 20.18 28.85
CA LYS A 234 -7.59 19.11 28.80
C LYS A 234 -8.35 17.80 28.67
N VAL A 235 -8.09 17.05 27.60
CA VAL A 235 -8.87 15.86 27.24
C VAL A 235 -7.92 14.74 26.84
N ALA A 236 -8.13 13.58 27.46
CA ALA A 236 -7.60 12.27 27.10
C ALA A 236 -8.76 11.26 27.25
N CYS A 237 -9.74 11.37 26.34
CA CYS A 237 -10.96 10.56 26.38
C CYS A 237 -10.79 9.28 25.56
N GLU A 238 -10.60 8.17 26.23
CA GLU A 238 -10.60 6.84 25.63
C GLU A 238 -12.03 6.29 25.54
N THR A 239 -12.28 5.47 24.53
CA THR A 239 -13.55 4.74 24.37
C THR A 239 -13.24 3.27 24.12
N CYS A 240 -14.03 2.37 24.70
CA CYS A 240 -14.07 0.97 24.28
C CYS A 240 -15.51 0.46 24.13
N THR A 241 -15.70 -0.57 23.32
CA THR A 241 -17.02 -1.10 22.98
C THR A 241 -17.00 -2.61 22.82
N LYS A 242 -18.11 -3.25 23.20
CA LYS A 242 -18.41 -4.67 22.93
C LYS A 242 -19.93 -4.85 22.92
N THR A 243 -20.41 -6.07 22.70
CA THR A 243 -21.83 -6.43 22.67
C THR A 243 -22.65 -5.71 23.74
N ASN A 244 -23.56 -4.83 23.31
CA ASN A 244 -24.47 -4.06 24.14
C ASN A 244 -23.83 -3.09 25.17
N MET A 245 -22.58 -2.66 24.97
CA MET A 245 -21.87 -1.76 25.87
C MET A 245 -20.91 -0.82 25.13
N VAL A 246 -20.97 0.48 25.45
CA VAL A 246 -19.89 1.45 25.21
C VAL A 246 -19.41 1.97 26.56
N MET A 247 -18.09 2.03 26.77
CA MET A 247 -17.48 2.68 27.93
C MET A 247 -16.61 3.84 27.46
N VAL A 248 -16.77 5.00 28.09
CA VAL A 248 -15.88 6.17 27.92
C VAL A 248 -15.12 6.40 29.23
N PHE A 249 -13.81 6.58 29.14
CA PHE A 249 -12.91 6.62 30.28
C PHE A 249 -11.66 7.46 30.02
N GLY A 250 -10.83 7.68 31.05
CA GLY A 250 -9.64 8.53 30.99
C GLY A 250 -9.86 9.88 31.65
N GLU A 251 -9.09 10.90 31.26
CA GLU A 251 -9.00 12.15 32.01
C GLU A 251 -9.53 13.37 31.24
N ILE A 252 -10.46 14.11 31.85
CA ILE A 252 -10.98 15.37 31.32
C ILE A 252 -11.01 16.44 32.41
N THR A 253 -10.25 17.51 32.20
CA THR A 253 -10.35 18.75 32.98
C THR A 253 -10.92 19.85 32.09
N THR A 254 -12.17 20.23 32.32
CA THR A 254 -12.92 21.20 31.51
C THR A 254 -13.90 22.01 32.35
N LYS A 255 -14.23 23.22 31.92
CA LYS A 255 -15.37 24.02 32.42
C LYS A 255 -16.69 23.67 31.73
N ALA A 256 -16.63 22.89 30.64
CA ALA A 256 -17.79 22.49 29.85
C ALA A 256 -18.78 21.63 30.65
N LYS A 257 -20.07 21.81 30.39
CA LYS A 257 -21.13 20.91 30.89
C LYS A 257 -21.44 19.89 29.81
N VAL A 258 -20.86 18.70 29.95
CA VAL A 258 -20.90 17.64 28.94
C VAL A 258 -21.80 16.51 29.41
N ASN A 259 -22.78 16.12 28.58
CA ASN A 259 -23.55 14.89 28.79
C ASN A 259 -22.91 13.77 27.95
N TYR A 260 -21.95 13.07 28.55
CA TYR A 260 -21.19 12.00 27.88
C TYR A 260 -22.10 10.91 27.31
N GLU A 261 -23.10 10.46 28.07
CA GLU A 261 -24.04 9.43 27.62
C GLU A 261 -24.79 9.87 26.36
N LYS A 262 -25.33 11.10 26.34
CA LYS A 262 -26.02 11.63 25.16
C LYS A 262 -25.10 11.65 23.93
N ILE A 263 -23.85 12.08 24.08
CA ILE A 263 -22.87 12.14 22.97
C ILE A 263 -22.54 10.74 22.43
N VAL A 264 -22.34 9.76 23.32
CA VAL A 264 -22.13 8.36 22.95
C VAL A 264 -23.30 7.85 22.12
N ARG A 265 -24.54 8.01 22.61
CA ARG A 265 -25.76 7.55 21.93
C ARG A 265 -25.96 8.25 20.59
N ASP A 266 -25.80 9.58 20.55
CA ASP A 266 -25.96 10.35 19.32
C ASP A 266 -24.92 9.99 18.24
N THR A 267 -23.67 9.74 18.63
CA THR A 267 -22.62 9.27 17.70
C THR A 267 -22.93 7.88 17.17
N CYS A 268 -23.31 6.93 18.04
CA CYS A 268 -23.73 5.59 17.61
C CYS A 268 -24.91 5.65 16.62
N ARG A 269 -25.91 6.49 16.91
CA ARG A 269 -27.10 6.66 16.08
C ARG A 269 -26.78 7.29 14.72
N GLY A 270 -25.89 8.30 14.69
CA GLY A 270 -25.44 8.96 13.46
C GLY A 270 -24.60 8.08 12.53
N ILE A 271 -23.89 7.10 13.09
CA ILE A 271 -23.20 6.03 12.34
C ILE A 271 -24.22 5.02 11.75
N GLY A 272 -25.36 4.81 12.42
CA GLY A 272 -26.42 3.89 12.01
C GLY A 272 -26.57 2.66 12.89
N PHE A 273 -26.04 2.68 14.12
CA PHE A 273 -26.27 1.64 15.12
C PHE A 273 -27.60 1.86 15.85
N THR A 274 -28.69 1.42 15.23
CA THR A 274 -30.08 1.66 15.66
C THR A 274 -30.83 0.42 16.13
N SER A 275 -30.20 -0.76 16.14
CA SER A 275 -30.81 -2.00 16.64
C SER A 275 -29.77 -3.07 16.98
N ALA A 276 -30.17 -4.05 17.80
CA ALA A 276 -29.32 -5.20 18.12
C ALA A 276 -28.88 -5.98 16.85
N ASP A 277 -29.74 -6.04 15.84
CA ASP A 277 -29.50 -6.78 14.59
C ASP A 277 -28.33 -6.21 13.78
N VAL A 278 -28.13 -4.88 13.80
CA VAL A 278 -26.99 -4.23 13.11
C VAL A 278 -25.69 -4.26 13.93
N GLY A 279 -25.74 -4.72 15.18
CA GLY A 279 -24.56 -4.99 16.02
C GLY A 279 -24.42 -4.09 17.26
N LEU A 280 -25.18 -3.01 17.35
CA LEU A 280 -25.36 -2.17 18.53
C LEU A 280 -26.65 -1.35 18.38
N ASP A 281 -27.38 -1.20 19.48
CA ASP A 281 -28.54 -0.33 19.59
C ASP A 281 -28.16 0.91 20.42
N ALA A 282 -28.10 2.09 19.79
CA ALA A 282 -27.72 3.34 20.45
C ALA A 282 -28.65 3.75 21.61
N ASP A 283 -29.92 3.35 21.58
CA ASP A 283 -30.92 3.77 22.56
C ASP A 283 -31.04 2.77 23.71
N ASN A 284 -30.75 1.48 23.48
CA ASN A 284 -30.82 0.41 24.48
C ASN A 284 -29.46 -0.06 25.04
N CYS A 285 -28.33 0.34 24.46
CA CYS A 285 -27.01 -0.08 24.96
C CYS A 285 -26.66 0.49 26.34
N LYS A 286 -25.81 -0.23 27.07
CA LYS A 286 -25.21 0.29 28.31
C LYS A 286 -24.14 1.31 27.95
N VAL A 287 -24.24 2.51 28.51
CA VAL A 287 -23.15 3.50 28.46
C VAL A 287 -22.53 3.58 29.85
N LEU A 288 -21.24 3.29 29.94
CA LEU A 288 -20.46 3.37 31.17
C LEU A 288 -19.53 4.59 31.08
N VAL A 289 -19.56 5.45 32.09
CA VAL A 289 -18.74 6.67 32.15
C VAL A 289 -17.79 6.54 33.34
N ASN A 290 -16.49 6.49 33.08
CA ASN A 290 -15.44 6.38 34.09
C ASN A 290 -14.34 7.43 33.81
N ILE A 291 -14.72 8.70 33.87
CA ILE A 291 -13.89 9.85 33.53
C ILE A 291 -13.48 10.58 34.81
N GLU A 292 -12.18 10.79 34.99
CA GLU A 292 -11.60 11.53 36.12
C GLU A 292 -11.01 12.88 35.65
N GLN A 293 -10.49 13.68 36.58
CA GLN A 293 -9.74 14.90 36.22
C GLN A 293 -8.29 14.56 35.87
N GLN A 294 -7.67 15.37 35.02
CA GLN A 294 -6.23 15.22 34.70
C GLN A 294 -5.38 15.36 35.97
N SER A 295 -4.39 14.47 36.13
CA SER A 295 -3.41 14.53 37.22
C SER A 295 -2.82 15.94 37.39
N PRO A 296 -2.86 16.53 38.61
CA PRO A 296 -2.25 17.81 38.90
C PRO A 296 -0.76 17.87 38.58
N ASP A 297 -0.04 16.75 38.72
CA ASP A 297 1.40 16.66 38.47
C ASP A 297 1.74 16.84 36.98
N ILE A 298 0.86 16.37 36.09
CA ILE A 298 0.95 16.60 34.64
C ILE A 298 0.57 18.06 34.34
N ALA A 299 -0.49 18.57 34.98
CA ALA A 299 -0.99 19.92 34.76
C ALA A 299 0.03 21.02 35.11
N GLN A 300 0.85 20.85 36.17
CA GLN A 300 1.92 21.80 36.49
C GLN A 300 3.04 21.81 35.44
N GLY A 301 3.49 20.63 34.98
CA GLY A 301 4.63 20.53 34.06
C GLY A 301 4.30 21.03 32.65
N VAL A 302 3.13 20.67 32.15
CA VAL A 302 2.69 20.96 30.77
C VAL A 302 2.25 22.43 30.62
N HIS A 303 1.30 22.88 31.45
CA HIS A 303 0.66 24.20 31.30
C HIS A 303 0.62 25.04 32.58
N GLY A 304 1.29 24.61 33.67
CA GLY A 304 1.38 25.38 34.92
C GLY A 304 0.01 25.67 35.54
N HIS A 305 -0.94 24.72 35.49
CA HIS A 305 -2.35 24.98 35.83
C HIS A 305 -2.99 26.15 35.05
N LEU A 306 -2.62 26.28 33.76
CA LEU A 306 -3.09 27.31 32.82
C LEU A 306 -2.43 28.70 33.03
N THR A 307 -1.26 28.74 33.65
CA THR A 307 -0.48 29.99 33.83
C THR A 307 0.64 30.20 32.80
N LYS A 308 1.14 29.13 32.16
CA LYS A 308 2.16 29.22 31.10
C LYS A 308 1.62 29.91 29.86
N LYS A 309 2.41 30.79 29.24
CA LYS A 309 2.08 31.37 27.93
C LYS A 309 2.19 30.32 26.81
N PRO A 310 1.54 30.51 25.64
CA PRO A 310 1.56 29.54 24.55
C PRO A 310 2.97 29.09 24.11
N GLU A 311 3.93 30.01 24.09
CA GLU A 311 5.33 29.75 23.75
C GLU A 311 6.12 29.00 24.86
N GLU A 312 5.55 28.89 26.06
CA GLU A 312 6.10 28.21 27.25
C GLU A 312 5.37 26.89 27.58
N ILE A 313 4.29 26.56 26.87
CA ILE A 313 3.54 25.29 27.02
C ILE A 313 4.44 24.14 26.59
N GLY A 314 4.70 23.23 27.53
CA GLY A 314 5.45 22.02 27.28
C GLY A 314 4.64 20.98 26.50
N ALA A 315 5.32 19.98 25.92
CA ALA A 315 4.64 18.82 25.37
C ALA A 315 3.83 18.09 26.44
N GLY A 316 2.60 17.69 26.10
CA GLY A 316 1.69 16.98 27.01
C GLY A 316 2.19 15.59 27.44
N ASP A 317 3.08 14.99 26.66
CA ASP A 317 3.78 13.74 26.93
C ASP A 317 5.11 13.73 26.14
N GLN A 318 5.97 12.74 26.38
CA GLN A 318 7.08 12.39 25.49
C GLN A 318 6.58 11.59 24.28
N GLY A 319 7.36 11.58 23.20
CA GLY A 319 7.08 10.74 22.03
C GLY A 319 7.75 11.24 20.77
N HIS A 320 7.54 10.55 19.66
CA HIS A 320 7.92 11.01 18.33
C HIS A 320 6.77 10.83 17.33
N MET A 321 6.65 11.76 16.39
CA MET A 321 5.58 11.81 15.40
C MET A 321 6.17 11.92 14.00
N PHE A 322 5.44 11.46 12.99
CA PHE A 322 5.87 11.51 11.61
C PHE A 322 4.83 12.20 10.73
N GLY A 323 5.33 12.98 9.77
CA GLY A 323 4.57 13.55 8.68
C GLY A 323 5.07 12.99 7.36
N TYR A 324 4.16 12.62 6.46
CA TYR A 324 4.50 12.08 5.15
C TYR A 324 3.75 12.78 4.02
N ALA A 325 4.41 12.93 2.87
CA ALA A 325 3.78 13.33 1.62
C ALA A 325 4.51 12.72 0.40
N THR A 326 3.78 12.55 -0.70
CA THR A 326 4.21 11.93 -1.97
C THR A 326 3.47 12.59 -3.13
N ASP A 327 4.08 12.73 -4.31
CA ASP A 327 3.49 13.40 -5.49
C ASP A 327 2.59 12.49 -6.36
N GLU A 328 2.31 11.27 -5.90
CA GLU A 328 1.53 10.27 -6.67
C GLU A 328 0.02 10.54 -6.73
N THR A 329 -0.51 11.44 -5.88
CA THR A 329 -1.91 11.90 -5.90
C THR A 329 -2.01 13.43 -5.66
N PRO A 330 -3.06 14.12 -6.15
CA PRO A 330 -3.27 15.56 -5.94
C PRO A 330 -3.33 16.00 -4.47
N GLU A 331 -3.82 15.15 -3.57
CA GLU A 331 -3.89 15.36 -2.13
C GLU A 331 -2.55 15.07 -1.40
N PHE A 332 -1.51 14.73 -2.16
CA PHE A 332 -0.16 14.38 -1.70
C PHE A 332 -0.12 13.17 -0.75
N MET A 333 -0.90 12.13 -1.05
CA MET A 333 -1.03 10.89 -0.26
C MET A 333 -0.73 9.63 -1.09
N PRO A 334 -0.42 8.49 -0.45
CA PRO A 334 -0.25 7.23 -1.18
C PRO A 334 -1.55 6.76 -1.82
N LEU A 335 -1.52 6.41 -3.11
CA LEU A 335 -2.71 5.98 -3.87
C LEU A 335 -3.38 4.74 -3.24
N THR A 336 -2.58 3.80 -2.73
CA THR A 336 -3.06 2.63 -1.97
C THR A 336 -3.94 3.03 -0.79
N HIS A 337 -3.49 3.98 0.03
CA HIS A 337 -4.24 4.47 1.18
C HIS A 337 -5.48 5.26 0.75
N VAL A 338 -5.32 6.17 -0.22
CA VAL A 338 -6.42 6.98 -0.81
C VAL A 338 -7.54 6.08 -1.31
N LEU A 339 -7.23 5.09 -2.15
CA LEU A 339 -8.26 4.21 -2.74
C LEU A 339 -8.93 3.33 -1.68
N ALA A 340 -8.19 2.74 -0.73
CA ALA A 340 -8.80 1.96 0.34
C ALA A 340 -9.79 2.81 1.17
N THR A 341 -9.38 4.02 1.54
CA THR A 341 -10.20 4.97 2.31
C THR A 341 -11.40 5.49 1.53
N GLN A 342 -11.25 5.84 0.25
CA GLN A 342 -12.35 6.31 -0.59
C GLN A 342 -13.37 5.19 -0.89
N ILE A 343 -12.94 3.93 -1.07
CA ILE A 343 -13.86 2.79 -1.19
C ILE A 343 -14.69 2.63 0.10
N GLY A 344 -14.07 2.78 1.28
CA GLY A 344 -14.78 2.71 2.56
C GLY A 344 -15.78 3.85 2.76
N ALA A 345 -15.39 5.08 2.40
CA ALA A 345 -16.29 6.24 2.40
C ALA A 345 -17.46 6.05 1.41
N LYS A 346 -17.19 5.55 0.20
CA LYS A 346 -18.22 5.27 -0.81
C LYS A 346 -19.20 4.18 -0.37
N LEU A 347 -18.71 3.14 0.32
CA LEU A 347 -19.54 2.08 0.89
C LEU A 347 -20.51 2.62 1.95
N THR A 348 -20.08 3.57 2.78
CA THR A 348 -20.97 4.33 3.68
C THR A 348 -21.95 5.23 2.93
N GLU A 349 -21.52 5.90 1.86
CA GLU A 349 -22.37 6.76 1.05
C GLU A 349 -23.55 5.98 0.43
N VAL A 350 -23.26 4.85 -0.23
CA VAL A 350 -24.30 4.01 -0.88
C VAL A 350 -25.25 3.35 0.11
N ARG A 351 -24.80 3.13 1.37
CA ARG A 351 -25.68 2.75 2.48
C ARG A 351 -26.61 3.90 2.86
N LYS A 352 -26.05 5.07 3.18
CA LYS A 352 -26.81 6.21 3.72
C LYS A 352 -27.76 6.84 2.70
N ASN A 353 -27.44 6.77 1.40
CA ASN A 353 -28.31 7.26 0.32
C ASN A 353 -29.31 6.22 -0.22
N GLY A 354 -29.24 4.96 0.26
CA GLY A 354 -30.17 3.88 -0.13
C GLY A 354 -29.88 3.21 -1.48
N THR A 355 -28.74 3.47 -2.13
CA THR A 355 -28.33 2.78 -3.37
C THR A 355 -28.05 1.30 -3.12
N CYS A 356 -27.39 0.99 -1.99
CA CYS A 356 -27.15 -0.38 -1.53
C CYS A 356 -27.74 -0.52 -0.12
N PRO A 357 -29.07 -0.62 0.03
CA PRO A 357 -29.75 -0.53 1.32
C PRO A 357 -29.48 -1.74 2.23
N TRP A 358 -28.98 -2.84 1.64
CA TRP A 358 -28.58 -4.06 2.33
C TRP A 358 -27.25 -3.91 3.12
N VAL A 359 -26.47 -2.85 2.85
CA VAL A 359 -25.19 -2.58 3.51
C VAL A 359 -25.43 -2.14 4.95
N ARG A 360 -24.71 -2.75 5.90
CA ARG A 360 -24.73 -2.37 7.33
C ARG A 360 -23.47 -1.55 7.71
N PRO A 361 -23.39 -0.93 8.91
CA PRO A 361 -22.35 0.06 9.20
C PRO A 361 -20.90 -0.45 9.18
N ASP A 362 -20.65 -1.69 9.60
CA ASP A 362 -19.29 -2.25 9.69
C ASP A 362 -18.76 -2.68 8.32
N GLY A 363 -17.50 -2.38 8.03
CA GLY A 363 -16.90 -2.64 6.72
C GLY A 363 -15.39 -2.40 6.72
N LYS A 364 -14.69 -3.22 5.93
CA LYS A 364 -13.24 -3.22 5.77
C LYS A 364 -12.88 -3.23 4.28
N THR A 365 -11.87 -2.46 3.90
CA THR A 365 -11.38 -2.34 2.53
C THR A 365 -9.87 -2.49 2.51
N GLN A 366 -9.32 -3.06 1.44
CA GLN A 366 -7.87 -3.16 1.26
C GLN A 366 -7.53 -3.12 -0.23
N VAL A 367 -6.53 -2.33 -0.58
CA VAL A 367 -6.10 -2.11 -1.97
C VAL A 367 -4.60 -2.38 -2.08
N THR A 368 -4.25 -3.29 -2.98
CA THR A 368 -2.87 -3.56 -3.40
C THR A 368 -2.64 -2.88 -4.75
N VAL A 369 -1.64 -2.01 -4.84
CA VAL A 369 -1.20 -1.36 -6.09
C VAL A 369 0.17 -1.88 -6.47
N GLU A 370 0.36 -2.05 -7.77
CA GLU A 370 1.65 -2.30 -8.38
C GLU A 370 2.35 -0.98 -8.69
N TYR A 371 3.54 -0.80 -8.12
CA TYR A 371 4.34 0.41 -8.21
C TYR A 371 5.66 0.16 -8.95
N ARG A 372 6.15 1.21 -9.61
CA ARG A 372 7.55 1.35 -10.03
C ARG A 372 8.23 2.40 -9.14
N ASN A 373 9.49 2.15 -8.80
CA ASN A 373 10.35 3.15 -8.16
C ASN A 373 11.10 3.97 -9.23
N ASP A 374 10.77 5.26 -9.33
CA ASP A 374 11.43 6.23 -10.20
C ASP A 374 12.36 7.11 -9.37
N ASN A 375 13.63 6.68 -9.22
CA ASN A 375 14.67 7.43 -8.53
C ASN A 375 14.28 7.88 -7.10
N GLY A 376 13.52 7.03 -6.40
CA GLY A 376 12.98 7.30 -5.07
C GLY A 376 11.50 7.68 -5.07
N ALA A 377 10.94 8.18 -6.18
CA ALA A 377 9.52 8.52 -6.31
C ALA A 377 8.66 7.28 -6.61
N MET A 378 7.42 7.26 -6.11
CA MET A 378 6.50 6.14 -6.30
C MET A 378 5.60 6.41 -7.50
N VAL A 379 5.64 5.55 -8.51
CA VAL A 379 4.78 5.66 -9.69
C VAL A 379 3.78 4.50 -9.68
N PRO A 380 2.50 4.72 -9.35
CA PRO A 380 1.48 3.68 -9.41
C PRO A 380 1.19 3.31 -10.87
N LEU A 381 1.25 2.02 -11.18
CA LEU A 381 1.03 1.48 -12.52
C LEU A 381 -0.40 0.97 -12.69
N ARG A 382 -0.87 0.14 -11.75
CA ARG A 382 -2.19 -0.50 -11.75
C ARG A 382 -2.61 -0.97 -10.36
N VAL A 383 -3.90 -1.13 -10.13
CA VAL A 383 -4.43 -1.83 -8.95
C VAL A 383 -4.29 -3.33 -9.21
N HIS A 384 -3.54 -4.02 -8.36
CA HIS A 384 -3.35 -5.47 -8.45
C HIS A 384 -4.52 -6.23 -7.80
N THR A 385 -4.97 -5.77 -6.63
CA THR A 385 -6.03 -6.43 -5.86
C THR A 385 -6.89 -5.42 -5.13
N VAL A 386 -8.21 -5.63 -5.16
CA VAL A 386 -9.18 -4.96 -4.30
C VAL A 386 -9.89 -6.01 -3.43
N LEU A 387 -9.85 -5.81 -2.12
CA LEU A 387 -10.58 -6.59 -1.12
C LEU A 387 -11.62 -5.67 -0.46
N ILE A 388 -12.86 -6.15 -0.38
CA ILE A 388 -13.92 -5.54 0.42
C ILE A 388 -14.57 -6.65 1.26
N SER A 389 -14.74 -6.40 2.55
CA SER A 389 -15.57 -7.19 3.46
C SER A 389 -16.54 -6.24 4.16
N THR A 390 -17.78 -6.21 3.68
CA THR A 390 -18.85 -5.36 4.23
C THR A 390 -19.86 -6.18 5.01
N GLN A 391 -20.31 -5.63 6.14
CA GLN A 391 -21.47 -6.16 6.85
C GLN A 391 -22.73 -5.97 5.99
N HIS A 392 -23.65 -6.93 6.03
CA HIS A 392 -24.86 -6.93 5.23
C HIS A 392 -26.08 -7.50 5.98
N ASP A 393 -27.29 -7.27 5.47
CA ASP A 393 -28.50 -7.95 5.96
C ASP A 393 -28.62 -9.41 5.48
N GLU A 394 -29.67 -10.10 5.90
CA GLU A 394 -29.87 -11.53 5.58
C GLU A 394 -30.51 -11.80 4.21
N THR A 395 -30.91 -10.75 3.49
CA THR A 395 -31.76 -10.84 2.29
C THR A 395 -30.96 -10.83 0.99
N VAL A 396 -29.81 -10.15 0.98
CA VAL A 396 -28.94 -10.02 -0.19
C VAL A 396 -28.08 -11.28 -0.42
N THR A 397 -27.92 -11.70 -1.68
CA THR A 397 -27.06 -12.84 -2.05
C THR A 397 -25.62 -12.39 -2.33
N ASN A 398 -24.66 -13.32 -2.25
CA ASN A 398 -23.25 -13.00 -2.51
C ASN A 398 -22.98 -12.54 -3.95
N GLU A 399 -23.77 -13.00 -4.92
CA GLU A 399 -23.70 -12.57 -6.31
C GLU A 399 -24.12 -11.10 -6.45
N GLN A 400 -25.21 -10.71 -5.77
CA GLN A 400 -25.68 -9.33 -5.72
C GLN A 400 -24.68 -8.42 -4.98
N ILE A 401 -24.13 -8.87 -3.83
CA ILE A 401 -23.06 -8.15 -3.12
C ILE A 401 -21.87 -7.91 -4.06
N ALA A 402 -21.39 -8.95 -4.75
CA ALA A 402 -20.22 -8.86 -5.62
C ALA A 402 -20.47 -7.93 -6.84
N HIS A 403 -21.68 -7.97 -7.40
CA HIS A 403 -22.10 -7.05 -8.46
C HIS A 403 -22.11 -5.59 -7.97
N ASP A 404 -22.84 -5.30 -6.89
CA ASP A 404 -23.07 -3.96 -6.40
C ASP A 404 -21.80 -3.30 -5.84
N LEU A 405 -20.95 -4.07 -5.15
CA LEU A 405 -19.63 -3.59 -4.72
C LEU A 405 -18.75 -3.23 -5.92
N LYS A 406 -18.81 -3.98 -7.01
CA LYS A 406 -18.03 -3.67 -8.22
C LYS A 406 -18.55 -2.40 -8.90
N ASP A 407 -19.86 -2.27 -9.04
CA ASP A 407 -20.48 -1.26 -9.90
C ASP A 407 -20.84 0.06 -9.18
N HIS A 408 -21.22 0.00 -7.91
CA HIS A 408 -21.61 1.18 -7.12
C HIS A 408 -20.53 1.66 -6.14
N VAL A 409 -19.50 0.84 -5.86
CA VAL A 409 -18.42 1.21 -4.92
C VAL A 409 -17.04 1.27 -5.60
N ILE A 410 -16.60 0.23 -6.31
CA ILE A 410 -15.25 0.18 -6.88
C ILE A 410 -15.14 1.03 -8.15
N LYS A 411 -15.97 0.80 -9.18
CA LYS A 411 -15.92 1.55 -10.45
C LYS A 411 -16.04 3.08 -10.28
N PRO A 412 -16.86 3.63 -9.35
CA PRO A 412 -16.94 5.07 -9.13
C PRO A 412 -15.74 5.69 -8.42
N VAL A 413 -14.93 4.89 -7.70
CA VAL A 413 -13.79 5.38 -6.91
C VAL A 413 -12.46 5.15 -7.62
N VAL A 414 -12.21 3.94 -8.12
CA VAL A 414 -10.91 3.59 -8.69
C VAL A 414 -10.82 4.11 -10.13
N PRO A 415 -9.87 4.99 -10.47
CA PRO A 415 -9.72 5.49 -11.83
C PRO A 415 -9.52 4.37 -12.84
N ALA A 416 -10.34 4.33 -13.90
CA ALA A 416 -10.37 3.22 -14.86
C ALA A 416 -9.00 2.85 -15.47
N LYS A 417 -8.09 3.82 -15.61
CA LYS A 417 -6.70 3.62 -16.05
C LYS A 417 -5.86 2.67 -15.18
N TYR A 418 -6.29 2.40 -13.95
CA TYR A 418 -5.63 1.48 -13.01
C TYR A 418 -6.33 0.13 -12.89
N LEU A 419 -7.46 -0.08 -13.57
CA LEU A 419 -8.20 -1.34 -13.58
C LEU A 419 -8.02 -2.07 -14.91
N ASP A 420 -7.81 -3.38 -14.84
CA ASP A 420 -7.63 -4.25 -16.00
C ASP A 420 -8.26 -5.64 -15.80
N ASP A 421 -8.17 -6.47 -16.83
CA ASP A 421 -8.65 -7.87 -16.85
C ASP A 421 -7.94 -8.78 -15.83
N LYS A 422 -6.77 -8.36 -15.34
CA LYS A 422 -5.95 -9.07 -14.34
C LYS A 422 -6.14 -8.54 -12.92
N THR A 423 -7.03 -7.56 -12.71
CA THR A 423 -7.28 -7.02 -11.37
C THR A 423 -8.05 -8.05 -10.54
N ILE A 424 -7.48 -8.45 -9.41
CA ILE A 424 -8.08 -9.47 -8.53
C ILE A 424 -9.11 -8.80 -7.61
N PHE A 425 -10.32 -9.36 -7.54
CA PHE A 425 -11.40 -8.88 -6.68
C PHE A 425 -11.78 -9.92 -5.63
N HIS A 426 -11.63 -9.57 -4.35
CA HIS A 426 -12.13 -10.36 -3.22
C HIS A 426 -13.31 -9.60 -2.59
N LEU A 427 -14.53 -9.99 -2.93
CA LEU A 427 -15.75 -9.31 -2.51
C LEU A 427 -16.53 -10.21 -1.55
N ASN A 428 -16.61 -9.80 -0.28
CA ASN A 428 -17.09 -10.61 0.85
C ASN A 428 -16.54 -12.06 0.86
N PRO A 429 -15.21 -12.26 0.87
CA PRO A 429 -14.59 -13.58 0.75
C PRO A 429 -14.87 -14.54 1.93
N SER A 430 -15.41 -14.06 3.05
CA SER A 430 -15.92 -14.91 4.14
C SER A 430 -17.25 -15.60 3.81
N GLY A 431 -17.93 -15.20 2.73
CA GLY A 431 -19.21 -15.74 2.28
C GLY A 431 -20.44 -15.31 3.10
N ARG A 432 -20.28 -14.84 4.34
CA ARG A 432 -21.36 -14.23 5.15
C ARG A 432 -20.78 -13.31 6.22
N PHE A 433 -21.34 -12.11 6.36
CA PHE A 433 -20.96 -11.11 7.36
C PHE A 433 -22.21 -10.33 7.82
N VAL A 434 -23.12 -11.01 8.52
CA VAL A 434 -24.36 -10.38 9.04
C VAL A 434 -24.15 -9.74 10.43
N ILE A 435 -23.50 -10.49 11.32
CA ILE A 435 -23.09 -10.01 12.65
C ILE A 435 -21.83 -9.16 12.48
N GLY A 436 -21.87 -7.91 12.90
CA GLY A 436 -20.75 -6.96 12.82
C GLY A 436 -20.79 -5.95 13.97
N GLY A 437 -19.96 -4.90 13.87
CA GLY A 437 -19.85 -3.88 14.90
C GLY A 437 -19.42 -4.45 16.26
N PRO A 438 -19.80 -3.81 17.38
CA PRO A 438 -19.44 -4.25 18.73
C PRO A 438 -19.91 -5.66 19.10
N HIS A 439 -20.98 -6.16 18.48
CA HIS A 439 -21.41 -7.55 18.63
C HIS A 439 -20.37 -8.51 18.05
N GLY A 440 -19.93 -8.27 16.80
CA GLY A 440 -18.91 -9.08 16.13
C GLY A 440 -17.55 -9.02 16.81
N ASP A 441 -17.00 -7.82 17.03
CA ASP A 441 -15.63 -7.61 17.52
C ASP A 441 -15.60 -6.60 18.69
N ALA A 442 -14.53 -6.58 19.48
CA ALA A 442 -14.28 -5.50 20.44
C ALA A 442 -13.74 -4.27 19.70
N GLY A 443 -14.01 -3.08 20.23
CA GLY A 443 -13.41 -1.84 19.72
C GLY A 443 -12.75 -1.05 20.83
N LEU A 444 -11.63 -0.39 20.50
CA LEU A 444 -10.96 0.57 21.36
C LEU A 444 -10.43 1.75 20.52
N THR A 445 -10.46 2.95 21.11
CA THR A 445 -9.83 4.16 20.54
C THR A 445 -8.35 3.91 20.25
N GLY A 446 -7.83 4.51 19.17
CA GLY A 446 -6.41 4.44 18.81
C GLY A 446 -5.94 3.10 18.24
N ARG A 447 -6.85 2.17 17.90
CA ARG A 447 -6.51 0.87 17.28
C ARG A 447 -6.47 0.90 15.76
N LYS A 448 -6.51 2.08 15.14
CA LYS A 448 -6.52 2.28 13.68
C LYS A 448 -5.49 3.31 13.19
N ILE A 449 -4.46 3.60 13.99
CA ILE A 449 -3.40 4.60 13.71
C ILE A 449 -2.76 4.56 12.30
N ILE A 450 -2.63 3.40 11.66
CA ILE A 450 -2.08 3.30 10.29
C ILE A 450 -3.12 3.70 9.23
N ILE A 451 -4.40 3.43 9.49
CA ILE A 451 -5.55 3.90 8.69
C ILE A 451 -5.82 5.40 8.93
N ASP A 452 -5.52 5.90 10.12
CA ASP A 452 -5.63 7.34 10.43
C ASP A 452 -4.55 8.18 9.74
N THR A 453 -3.45 7.55 9.32
CA THR A 453 -2.27 8.21 8.76
C THR A 453 -2.02 7.88 7.29
N TYR A 454 -1.15 6.91 7.00
CA TYR A 454 -0.52 6.75 5.68
C TYR A 454 -0.62 5.33 5.10
N GLY A 455 -1.45 4.45 5.68
CA GLY A 455 -1.70 3.11 5.15
C GLY A 455 -0.45 2.20 5.08
N GLY A 456 0.57 2.48 5.89
CA GLY A 456 1.84 1.75 5.94
C GLY A 456 3.01 2.48 5.30
N TRP A 457 2.76 3.58 4.57
CA TRP A 457 3.81 4.44 4.01
C TRP A 457 4.39 5.41 5.04
N GLY A 458 5.54 6.00 4.71
CA GLY A 458 6.27 6.89 5.61
C GLY A 458 6.74 6.15 6.86
N ALA A 459 6.25 6.57 8.02
CA ALA A 459 6.43 5.90 9.31
C ALA A 459 5.31 6.33 10.27
N HIS A 460 5.22 5.69 11.44
CA HIS A 460 4.26 6.05 12.49
C HIS A 460 4.92 6.18 13.87
N GLY A 461 4.41 7.11 14.68
CA GLY A 461 4.95 7.44 16.01
C GLY A 461 4.60 6.46 17.12
N GLY A 462 3.43 5.82 16.99
CA GLY A 462 2.82 4.94 17.99
C GLY A 462 1.63 5.60 18.68
N GLY A 463 1.69 6.91 18.93
CA GLY A 463 0.60 7.68 19.55
C GLY A 463 -0.66 7.76 18.70
N ALA A 464 -1.81 7.46 19.31
CA ALA A 464 -3.14 7.67 18.73
C ALA A 464 -3.56 9.15 18.75
N PHE A 465 -4.52 9.53 17.90
CA PHE A 465 -5.00 10.92 17.80
C PHE A 465 -6.31 11.18 18.54
N SER A 466 -7.32 10.33 18.35
CA SER A 466 -8.69 10.58 18.81
C SER A 466 -8.81 10.70 20.32
N GLY A 467 -9.71 11.59 20.77
CA GLY A 467 -9.93 11.85 22.20
C GLY A 467 -8.89 12.74 22.87
N LYS A 468 -7.87 13.22 22.14
CA LYS A 468 -6.78 14.04 22.70
C LYS A 468 -6.88 15.51 22.32
N ASP A 469 -6.79 16.40 23.31
CA ASP A 469 -6.66 17.85 23.09
C ASP A 469 -5.26 18.20 22.51
N PRO A 470 -5.09 19.36 21.83
CA PRO A 470 -3.88 19.63 21.05
C PRO A 470 -2.60 19.86 21.87
N THR A 471 -2.66 19.89 23.20
CA THR A 471 -1.44 19.80 24.04
C THR A 471 -0.75 18.44 23.96
N LYS A 472 -1.48 17.38 23.56
CA LYS A 472 -0.92 16.05 23.30
C LYS A 472 -0.24 16.06 21.93
N VAL A 473 1.09 16.01 21.96
CA VAL A 473 1.95 16.08 20.77
C VAL A 473 1.74 14.94 19.79
N ASP A 474 1.19 13.80 20.20
CA ASP A 474 0.77 12.71 19.29
C ASP A 474 -0.08 13.24 18.13
N ARG A 475 -1.06 14.09 18.45
CA ARG A 475 -1.97 14.70 17.48
C ARG A 475 -1.37 15.95 16.85
N SER A 476 -1.00 16.95 17.66
CA SER A 476 -0.56 18.25 17.12
C SER A 476 0.81 18.17 16.43
N GLY A 477 1.73 17.37 16.96
CA GLY A 477 3.04 17.06 16.36
C GLY A 477 2.92 16.29 15.04
N ALA A 478 2.02 15.31 14.94
CA ALA A 478 1.75 14.62 13.68
C ALA A 478 1.12 15.56 12.64
N TYR A 479 0.16 16.41 13.05
CA TYR A 479 -0.50 17.36 12.15
C TYR A 479 0.48 18.40 11.60
N ILE A 480 1.34 19.00 12.43
CA ILE A 480 2.35 19.97 11.94
C ILE A 480 3.42 19.29 11.07
N ALA A 481 3.80 18.05 11.40
CA ALA A 481 4.73 17.27 10.58
C ALA A 481 4.12 16.94 9.20
N ARG A 482 2.82 16.59 9.13
CA ARG A 482 2.09 16.45 7.86
C ARG A 482 2.11 17.75 7.07
N GLN A 483 1.82 18.89 7.70
CA GLN A 483 1.87 20.19 7.03
C GLN A 483 3.26 20.47 6.46
N ALA A 484 4.33 20.18 7.22
CA ALA A 484 5.71 20.33 6.77
C ALA A 484 6.04 19.44 5.57
N ALA A 485 5.78 18.13 5.66
CA ALA A 485 6.03 17.18 4.59
C ALA A 485 5.24 17.54 3.31
N LYS A 486 3.95 17.86 3.44
CA LYS A 486 3.08 18.30 2.33
C LYS A 486 3.61 19.59 1.70
N SER A 487 4.07 20.55 2.52
CA SER A 487 4.60 21.82 2.03
C SER A 487 5.91 21.67 1.27
N VAL A 488 6.79 20.73 1.65
CA VAL A 488 8.02 20.40 0.89
C VAL A 488 7.69 19.86 -0.50
N VAL A 489 6.78 18.89 -0.59
CA VAL A 489 6.41 18.28 -1.88
C VAL A 489 5.61 19.25 -2.75
N ALA A 490 4.64 19.97 -2.17
CA ALA A 490 3.83 20.97 -2.89
C ALA A 490 4.64 22.19 -3.35
N SER A 491 5.70 22.58 -2.63
CA SER A 491 6.66 23.61 -3.09
C SER A 491 7.63 23.07 -4.15
N GLY A 492 7.49 21.81 -4.56
CA GLY A 492 8.31 21.18 -5.58
C GLY A 492 9.77 20.96 -5.17
N LEU A 493 10.08 20.97 -3.86
CA LEU A 493 11.44 20.77 -3.33
C LEU A 493 11.86 19.29 -3.35
N ALA A 494 10.89 18.38 -3.26
CA ALA A 494 11.06 16.94 -3.38
C ALA A 494 9.81 16.31 -4.01
N ARG A 495 9.87 15.04 -4.42
CA ARG A 495 8.69 14.27 -4.85
C ARG A 495 8.07 13.46 -3.72
N ARG A 496 8.87 13.11 -2.71
CA ARG A 496 8.45 12.47 -1.46
C ARG A 496 9.17 13.13 -0.29
N CYS A 497 8.52 13.18 0.87
CA CYS A 497 9.12 13.70 2.09
C CYS A 497 8.57 12.97 3.31
N LEU A 498 9.47 12.47 4.16
CA LEU A 498 9.19 12.06 5.53
C LEU A 498 9.81 13.10 6.48
N VAL A 499 9.03 13.58 7.44
CA VAL A 499 9.46 14.46 8.52
C VAL A 499 9.22 13.73 9.84
N GLN A 500 10.21 13.68 10.72
CA GLN A 500 10.05 13.23 12.11
C GLN A 500 10.22 14.42 13.05
N VAL A 501 9.44 14.46 14.13
CA VAL A 501 9.64 15.36 15.28
C VAL A 501 9.53 14.56 16.58
N SER A 502 10.26 14.93 17.64
CA SER A 502 10.16 14.28 18.96
C SER A 502 10.18 15.26 20.12
N TYR A 503 9.61 14.87 21.27
CA TYR A 503 9.42 15.70 22.45
C TYR A 503 9.69 14.95 23.76
N ALA A 504 9.97 15.69 24.83
CA ALA A 504 9.86 15.24 26.21
C ALA A 504 8.74 16.00 26.93
N ILE A 505 8.04 15.33 27.85
CA ILE A 505 6.96 15.93 28.64
C ILE A 505 7.43 17.22 29.36
N GLY A 506 6.61 18.27 29.29
CA GLY A 506 6.91 19.57 29.90
C GLY A 506 7.93 20.45 29.17
N VAL A 507 8.63 19.93 28.14
CA VAL A 507 9.57 20.70 27.31
C VAL A 507 8.83 21.29 26.09
N PRO A 508 8.90 22.61 25.82
CA PRO A 508 8.22 23.20 24.66
C PRO A 508 8.91 22.88 23.32
N GLU A 509 10.24 22.95 23.28
CA GLU A 509 11.02 22.72 22.06
C GLU A 509 11.14 21.23 21.73
N PRO A 510 11.15 20.82 20.45
CA PRO A 510 11.38 19.44 20.06
C PRO A 510 12.81 19.00 20.36
N LEU A 511 12.98 17.77 20.85
CA LEU A 511 14.28 17.14 21.09
C LEU A 511 15.02 16.83 19.78
N SER A 512 14.28 16.43 18.74
CA SER A 512 14.81 16.19 17.41
C SER A 512 13.81 16.58 16.33
N VAL A 513 14.35 16.95 15.17
CA VAL A 513 13.62 17.07 13.90
C VAL A 513 14.49 16.42 12.82
N PHE A 514 13.91 15.53 12.01
CA PHE A 514 14.58 14.81 10.93
C PHE A 514 13.77 14.90 9.64
N VAL A 515 14.46 14.85 8.49
CA VAL A 515 13.89 14.93 7.15
C VAL A 515 14.59 13.90 6.27
N ASP A 516 13.80 13.14 5.49
CA ASP A 516 14.27 12.27 4.41
C ASP A 516 13.39 12.49 3.17
N THR A 517 14.00 12.80 2.03
CA THR A 517 13.28 12.95 0.76
C THR A 517 13.28 11.70 -0.12
N TYR A 518 13.76 10.57 0.40
CA TYR A 518 13.96 9.32 -0.33
C TYR A 518 14.83 9.50 -1.58
N LYS A 519 15.80 10.43 -1.53
CA LYS A 519 16.66 10.88 -2.65
C LYS A 519 15.92 11.65 -3.76
N THR A 520 14.67 12.07 -3.53
CA THR A 520 13.88 12.86 -4.51
C THR A 520 14.03 14.38 -4.34
N GLY A 521 14.76 14.83 -3.32
CA GLY A 521 15.04 16.24 -3.07
C GLY A 521 15.88 16.91 -4.16
N LYS A 522 15.43 18.08 -4.61
CA LYS A 522 16.19 18.94 -5.55
C LYS A 522 17.32 19.72 -4.87
N ILE A 523 17.27 19.81 -3.54
CA ILE A 523 18.32 20.33 -2.66
C ILE A 523 18.56 19.32 -1.54
N PRO A 524 19.74 19.32 -0.86
CA PRO A 524 20.04 18.38 0.20
C PRO A 524 19.04 18.40 1.37
N ASP A 525 18.73 17.24 1.94
CA ASP A 525 17.77 17.09 3.04
C ASP A 525 18.11 17.95 4.28
N LYS A 526 19.40 18.20 4.53
CA LYS A 526 19.88 19.13 5.58
C LYS A 526 19.41 20.59 5.36
N ASP A 527 19.26 21.00 4.11
CA ASP A 527 18.87 22.36 3.75
C ASP A 527 17.34 22.48 3.72
N ILE A 528 16.63 21.38 3.39
CA ILE A 528 15.17 21.24 3.59
C ILE A 528 14.83 21.25 5.09
N LEU A 529 15.61 20.56 5.93
CA LEU A 529 15.48 20.60 7.39
C LEU A 529 15.68 22.03 7.93
N ALA A 530 16.64 22.78 7.41
CA ALA A 530 16.83 24.19 7.78
C ALA A 530 15.61 25.04 7.39
N LEU A 531 15.08 24.89 6.15
CA LEU A 531 13.86 25.57 5.71
C LEU A 531 12.65 25.21 6.58
N ILE A 532 12.48 23.93 6.96
CA ILE A 532 11.40 23.49 7.85
C ILE A 532 11.54 24.17 9.22
N LYS A 533 12.73 24.14 9.84
CA LYS A 533 12.95 24.77 11.16
C LYS A 533 12.83 26.30 11.17
N GLU A 534 13.02 26.95 10.02
CA GLU A 534 12.81 28.40 9.86
C GLU A 534 11.33 28.76 9.63
N ASN A 535 10.52 27.87 9.03
CA ASN A 535 9.14 28.16 8.63
C ASN A 535 8.07 27.49 9.49
N PHE A 536 8.42 26.53 10.34
CA PHE A 536 7.49 25.80 11.21
C PHE A 536 7.91 25.92 12.67
N ASP A 537 7.01 26.46 13.50
CA ASP A 537 7.15 26.48 14.95
C ASP A 537 6.59 25.18 15.52
N PHE A 538 7.47 24.34 16.07
CA PHE A 538 7.14 23.02 16.59
C PHE A 538 6.73 23.04 18.07
N ARG A 539 6.65 24.21 18.73
CA ARG A 539 6.23 24.29 20.13
C ARG A 539 4.73 23.99 20.26
N PRO A 540 4.27 23.11 21.17
CA PRO A 540 2.88 22.64 21.22
C PRO A 540 1.81 23.74 21.30
N GLY A 541 2.04 24.78 22.10
CA GLY A 541 1.12 25.93 22.17
C GLY A 541 1.10 26.76 20.89
N MET A 542 2.24 26.89 20.20
CA MET A 542 2.34 27.58 18.92
C MET A 542 1.71 26.77 17.79
N ILE A 543 1.90 25.45 17.74
CA ILE A 543 1.17 24.55 16.82
C ILE A 543 -0.34 24.69 17.04
N SER A 544 -0.79 24.68 18.29
CA SER A 544 -2.22 24.79 18.66
C SER A 544 -2.86 26.08 18.14
N ILE A 545 -2.11 27.19 18.12
CA ILE A 545 -2.55 28.48 17.57
C ILE A 545 -2.47 28.49 16.04
N ASN A 546 -1.30 28.13 15.47
CA ASN A 546 -1.03 28.19 14.04
C ASN A 546 -1.95 27.29 13.20
N LEU A 547 -2.41 26.17 13.78
CA LEU A 547 -3.36 25.25 13.16
C LEU A 547 -4.79 25.38 13.72
N ASP A 548 -5.07 26.38 14.57
CA ASP A 548 -6.39 26.62 15.18
C ASP A 548 -7.03 25.35 15.78
N LEU A 549 -6.26 24.62 16.60
CA LEU A 549 -6.66 23.30 17.13
C LEU A 549 -7.51 23.38 18.40
N LYS A 550 -7.74 24.58 18.94
CA LYS A 550 -8.66 24.81 20.07
C LYS A 550 -10.08 25.15 19.63
N ARG A 551 -10.33 25.35 18.33
CA ARG A 551 -11.66 25.62 17.77
C ARG A 551 -12.56 24.39 17.87
N GLY A 552 -13.36 24.30 18.92
CA GLY A 552 -14.40 23.27 19.06
C GLY A 552 -15.68 23.58 18.27
N GLY A 553 -16.67 22.70 18.45
CA GLY A 553 -17.95 22.76 17.74
C GLY A 553 -17.85 22.28 16.27
N LYS A 554 -19.00 22.18 15.60
CA LYS A 554 -19.14 21.72 14.20
C LYS A 554 -18.48 20.36 13.88
N PHE A 555 -18.27 19.50 14.89
CA PHE A 555 -17.70 18.16 14.72
C PHE A 555 -16.29 18.16 14.08
N ARG A 556 -15.47 19.19 14.37
CA ARG A 556 -14.14 19.38 13.77
C ARG A 556 -13.25 18.15 13.91
N PHE A 557 -13.12 17.61 15.13
CA PHE A 557 -12.30 16.44 15.40
C PHE A 557 -13.03 15.14 15.07
N GLN A 558 -14.33 15.03 15.31
CA GLN A 558 -15.11 13.85 14.95
C GLN A 558 -15.06 13.59 13.43
N LYS A 559 -15.04 14.64 12.60
CA LYS A 559 -14.79 14.52 11.15
C LYS A 559 -13.45 13.86 10.81
N THR A 560 -12.41 14.00 11.65
CA THR A 560 -11.09 13.36 11.43
C THR A 560 -11.09 11.87 11.79
N ALA A 561 -11.92 11.48 12.78
CA ALA A 561 -11.90 10.16 13.40
C ALA A 561 -12.34 8.99 12.50
N ALA A 562 -12.83 9.26 11.29
CA ALA A 562 -13.09 8.27 10.25
C ALA A 562 -12.59 8.78 8.90
N TYR A 563 -12.19 7.84 8.03
CA TYR A 563 -11.68 8.08 6.67
C TYR A 563 -10.38 8.93 6.61
N GLY A 564 -9.50 8.77 7.61
CA GLY A 564 -8.16 9.35 7.63
C GLY A 564 -8.11 10.80 8.11
N HIS A 565 -7.04 11.16 8.81
CA HIS A 565 -6.79 12.53 9.29
C HIS A 565 -6.12 13.42 8.23
N PHE A 566 -5.60 12.83 7.16
CA PHE A 566 -4.75 13.48 6.16
C PHE A 566 -5.27 13.31 4.74
N GLY A 567 -4.83 14.18 3.83
CA GLY A 567 -5.21 14.14 2.41
C GLY A 567 -6.64 14.60 2.11
N ARG A 568 -7.23 15.44 2.97
CA ARG A 568 -8.61 15.90 2.88
C ARG A 568 -8.67 17.42 2.71
N ASP A 569 -9.70 17.89 2.03
CA ASP A 569 -9.87 19.27 1.55
C ASP A 569 -10.84 20.12 2.38
N ASP A 570 -11.48 19.53 3.39
CA ASP A 570 -12.31 20.25 4.36
C ASP A 570 -11.51 21.39 5.04
N PRO A 571 -11.99 22.63 5.04
CA PRO A 571 -11.26 23.79 5.57
C PRO A 571 -11.04 23.74 7.09
N ASP A 572 -11.64 22.80 7.81
CA ASP A 572 -11.25 22.52 9.20
C ASP A 572 -9.88 21.83 9.31
N PHE A 573 -9.39 21.12 8.29
CA PHE A 573 -8.09 20.44 8.32
C PHE A 573 -6.96 21.38 7.94
N THR A 574 -6.73 22.36 8.81
CA THR A 574 -5.73 23.43 8.67
C THR A 574 -4.30 22.95 8.38
N TRP A 575 -3.95 21.73 8.79
CA TRP A 575 -2.66 21.08 8.49
C TRP A 575 -2.52 20.63 7.04
N GLU A 576 -3.61 20.51 6.29
CA GLU A 576 -3.60 20.23 4.84
C GLU A 576 -3.38 21.50 4.01
N VAL A 577 -3.42 22.70 4.62
CA VAL A 577 -3.07 23.96 3.97
C VAL A 577 -1.56 24.08 3.83
N VAL A 578 -1.08 24.15 2.58
CA VAL A 578 0.34 24.26 2.25
C VAL A 578 0.90 25.62 2.68
N LYS A 579 2.04 25.60 3.38
CA LYS A 579 2.86 26.80 3.61
C LYS A 579 3.87 26.95 2.46
N PRO A 580 3.91 28.08 1.73
CA PRO A 580 4.88 28.27 0.66
C PRO A 580 6.32 28.25 1.19
N LEU A 581 7.15 27.33 0.70
CA LEU A 581 8.58 27.27 1.01
C LEU A 581 9.40 27.76 -0.19
N LYS A 582 10.35 28.66 0.06
CA LYS A 582 11.29 29.16 -0.95
C LYS A 582 12.72 28.85 -0.50
N PRO A 583 13.55 28.21 -1.35
CA PRO A 583 14.99 28.16 -1.13
C PRO A 583 15.54 29.58 -1.01
N LYS A 584 16.57 29.76 -0.17
CA LYS A 584 17.41 30.96 -0.23
C LYS A 584 18.21 30.90 -1.54
N ALA A 585 18.21 32.01 -2.27
CA ALA A 585 18.82 32.14 -3.60
C ALA A 585 20.35 32.14 -3.56
#